data_AF-A0A9E2W2A5-F1
#
_entry.id   AF-A0A9E2W2A5-F1
#
_cell.length_a   1.000
_cell.length_b   1.000
_cell.length_c   1.000
_cell.angle_alpha   90.00
_cell.angle_beta   90.00
_cell.angle_gamma   90.00
#
_symmetry.space_group_name_H-M   'P 1'
#
loop_
_entity.id
_entity.type
_entity.pdbx_description
1 polymer ?
#
loop_
_entity_poly.entity_id
_entity_poly.type
_entity_poly.pdbx_seq_one_letter_code
_entity_poly.pdbx_strand_id
1 'polypeptide(L)'
;MTSLRTPSRVPSGSLPPRGRRSRRLPAHVYWRRRVLVALAIVTFGVFSFYGITLVQALNNPSLGVTWMARVAEWGRAHGIGGFVTWAEAEYNKLHPAKVGGKPSLSQLSANSTTPATITLSGAHLPVPTRMTSPVTPELAGEGVWRPVGRFTAKGDPAIYVTYVRPDKVHTSYWVGVAWMDPTLLQAQLYSGSTIPGGGPYTYTAPISSTASTSLVAAFNAGFRMADAEGGYYTQGKMVIPLRNGGASAVVLKNGTLTVGQWGRDFTMAHLADYASVRQNLSLIVDNGRPVPGLDNPNAIAWGKTLGGTFNVWRSGLGVTRDGALVYVSGPALSIADLADTLVRAGAVRGMQLDINQDWTQYSYFTGPLGQPVNGANGTSLLQSMLGSPGRYFANWWTRDFYTMSLRPSALSATKG
;
A
#
# COMPACT_ATOMS: atom_id res chain seq x y z
N MET A 1 -19.66 -99.51 -76.70
CA MET A 1 -21.07 -99.05 -76.71
C MET A 1 -21.24 -97.99 -75.63
N THR A 2 -21.65 -96.78 -76.05
CA THR A 2 -22.54 -95.85 -75.33
C THR A 2 -22.07 -95.25 -73.98
N SER A 3 -21.81 -93.93 -73.94
CA SER A 3 -22.80 -92.94 -73.52
C SER A 3 -22.16 -91.62 -73.07
N LEU A 4 -22.79 -90.52 -73.48
CA LEU A 4 -22.48 -89.12 -73.20
C LEU A 4 -22.54 -88.76 -71.69
N ARG A 5 -21.68 -87.83 -71.26
CA ARG A 5 -21.97 -86.95 -70.12
C ARG A 5 -21.52 -85.51 -70.39
N THR A 6 -22.52 -84.64 -70.41
CA THR A 6 -22.49 -83.17 -70.39
C THR A 6 -21.83 -82.66 -69.09
N PRO A 7 -21.12 -81.52 -69.09
CA PRO A 7 -20.50 -80.98 -67.89
C PRO A 7 -21.48 -80.08 -67.11
N SER A 8 -21.66 -80.35 -65.82
CA SER A 8 -22.36 -79.47 -64.87
C SER A 8 -21.40 -78.37 -64.41
N ARG A 9 -21.78 -77.12 -64.65
CA ARG A 9 -21.07 -75.90 -64.23
C ARG A 9 -21.28 -75.66 -62.74
N VAL A 10 -20.20 -75.68 -61.95
CA VAL A 10 -20.22 -75.28 -60.53
C VAL A 10 -20.19 -73.73 -60.44
N PRO A 11 -20.98 -73.07 -59.57
CA PRO A 11 -20.93 -71.62 -59.41
C PRO A 11 -19.65 -71.20 -58.68
N SER A 12 -18.95 -70.20 -59.23
CA SER A 12 -17.83 -69.52 -58.59
C SER A 12 -18.30 -68.83 -57.31
N GLY A 13 -17.90 -69.37 -56.16
CA GLY A 13 -18.07 -68.71 -54.88
C GLY A 13 -17.32 -67.36 -54.88
N SER A 14 -18.05 -66.28 -54.64
CA SER A 14 -17.49 -64.96 -54.34
C SER A 14 -16.70 -65.04 -53.04
N LEU A 15 -15.38 -64.90 -53.13
CA LEU A 15 -14.53 -64.72 -51.96
C LEU A 15 -14.97 -63.45 -51.19
N PRO A 16 -15.12 -63.50 -49.86
CA PRO A 16 -15.41 -62.29 -49.09
C PRO A 16 -14.27 -61.28 -49.26
N PRO A 17 -14.55 -59.96 -49.27
CA PRO A 17 -13.51 -58.96 -49.38
C PRO A 17 -12.52 -59.12 -48.23
N ARG A 18 -11.24 -59.34 -48.56
CA ARG A 18 -10.14 -59.37 -47.58
C ARG A 18 -10.22 -58.11 -46.72
N GLY A 19 -10.49 -58.28 -45.42
CA GLY A 19 -10.51 -57.18 -44.46
C GLY A 19 -9.22 -56.37 -44.58
N ARG A 20 -9.35 -55.04 -44.72
CA ARG A 20 -8.21 -54.11 -44.74
C ARG A 20 -7.30 -54.42 -43.56
N ARG A 21 -6.09 -54.93 -43.81
CA ARG A 21 -5.05 -55.09 -42.78
C ARG A 21 -4.81 -53.73 -42.15
N SER A 22 -5.13 -53.59 -40.86
CA SER A 22 -4.84 -52.38 -40.10
C SER A 22 -3.32 -52.20 -40.09
N ARG A 23 -2.84 -51.14 -40.75
CA ARG A 23 -1.42 -50.80 -40.81
C ARG A 23 -1.05 -50.24 -39.44
N ARG A 24 -0.63 -51.11 -38.51
CA ARG A 24 -0.16 -50.68 -37.18
C ARG A 24 0.97 -49.68 -37.38
N LEU A 25 0.78 -48.47 -36.84
CA LEU A 25 1.81 -47.43 -36.92
C LEU A 25 3.05 -47.89 -36.13
N PRO A 26 4.26 -47.40 -36.47
CA PRO A 26 5.47 -47.71 -35.70
C PRO A 26 5.33 -47.29 -34.22
N ALA A 27 5.97 -48.02 -33.30
CA ALA A 27 5.90 -47.76 -31.86
C ALA A 27 6.31 -46.32 -31.47
N HIS A 28 7.29 -45.73 -32.19
CA HIS A 28 7.71 -44.35 -31.97
C HIS A 28 6.60 -43.32 -32.25
N VAL A 29 5.64 -43.61 -33.16
CA VAL A 29 4.50 -42.74 -33.45
C VAL A 29 3.52 -42.73 -32.27
N TYR A 30 3.27 -43.89 -31.67
CA TYR A 30 2.43 -43.99 -30.47
C TYR A 30 3.11 -43.34 -29.25
N TRP A 31 4.42 -43.53 -29.09
CA TRP A 31 5.18 -42.85 -28.03
C TRP A 31 5.16 -41.33 -28.21
N ARG A 32 5.43 -40.81 -29.42
CA ARG A 32 5.34 -39.37 -29.71
C ARG A 32 3.94 -38.80 -29.47
N ARG A 33 2.89 -39.54 -29.86
CA ARG A 33 1.49 -39.12 -29.58
C ARG A 33 1.20 -39.08 -28.08
N ARG A 34 1.66 -40.08 -27.31
CA ARG A 34 1.52 -40.09 -25.84
C ARG A 34 2.28 -38.94 -25.20
N VAL A 35 3.50 -38.64 -25.66
CA VAL A 35 4.28 -37.48 -25.20
C VAL A 35 3.56 -36.17 -25.52
N LEU A 36 3.06 -36.00 -26.74
CA LEU A 36 2.30 -34.80 -27.13
C LEU A 36 1.02 -34.63 -26.32
N VAL A 37 0.26 -35.72 -26.09
CA VAL A 37 -0.93 -35.69 -25.24
C VAL A 37 -0.58 -35.37 -23.80
N ALA A 38 0.49 -35.96 -23.25
CA ALA A 38 0.96 -35.65 -21.90
C ALA A 38 1.38 -34.18 -21.77
N LEU A 39 2.15 -33.66 -22.74
CA LEU A 39 2.51 -32.23 -22.80
C LEU A 39 1.27 -31.35 -22.89
N ALA A 40 0.28 -31.71 -23.71
CA ALA A 40 -0.97 -30.96 -23.82
C ALA A 40 -1.77 -30.97 -22.51
N ILE A 41 -1.86 -32.10 -21.81
CA ILE A 41 -2.51 -32.21 -20.51
C ILE A 41 -1.79 -31.38 -19.45
N VAL A 42 -0.46 -31.46 -19.38
CA VAL A 42 0.35 -30.67 -18.45
C VAL A 42 0.18 -29.18 -18.75
N THR A 43 0.26 -28.80 -20.02
CA THR A 43 0.06 -27.41 -20.47
C THR A 43 -1.33 -26.92 -20.09
N PHE A 44 -2.38 -27.68 -20.40
CA PHE A 44 -3.76 -27.34 -20.03
C PHE A 44 -3.93 -27.23 -18.51
N GLY A 45 -3.33 -28.14 -17.73
CA GLY A 45 -3.36 -28.09 -16.28
C GLY A 45 -2.70 -26.83 -15.72
N VAL A 46 -1.52 -26.46 -16.24
CA VAL A 46 -0.80 -25.24 -15.86
C VAL A 46 -1.61 -23.98 -16.21
N PHE A 47 -2.13 -23.88 -17.44
CA PHE A 47 -2.95 -22.73 -17.84
C PHE A 47 -4.27 -22.66 -17.06
N SER A 48 -4.90 -23.80 -16.78
CA SER A 48 -6.11 -23.84 -15.96
C SER A 48 -5.83 -23.39 -14.52
N PHE A 49 -4.70 -23.81 -13.94
CA PHE A 49 -4.29 -23.37 -12.61
C PHE A 49 -4.07 -21.84 -12.55
N TYR A 50 -3.32 -21.27 -13.51
CA TYR A 50 -3.15 -19.82 -13.59
C TYR A 50 -4.47 -19.08 -13.85
N GLY A 51 -5.33 -19.62 -14.72
CA GLY A 51 -6.64 -19.03 -15.00
C GLY A 51 -7.55 -18.99 -13.77
N ILE A 52 -7.65 -20.11 -13.03
CA ILE A 52 -8.46 -20.21 -11.81
C ILE A 52 -7.93 -19.26 -10.73
N THR A 53 -6.63 -19.25 -10.47
CA THR A 53 -6.03 -18.38 -9.45
C THR A 53 -6.14 -16.90 -9.81
N LEU A 54 -6.07 -16.55 -11.09
CA LEU A 54 -6.29 -15.19 -11.56
C LEU A 54 -7.74 -14.74 -11.35
N VAL A 55 -8.73 -15.59 -11.66
CA VAL A 55 -10.15 -15.30 -11.38
C VAL A 55 -10.38 -15.12 -9.88
N GLN A 56 -9.77 -15.95 -9.03
CA GLN A 56 -9.83 -15.78 -7.58
C GLN A 56 -9.21 -14.45 -7.15
N ALA A 57 -8.06 -14.08 -7.70
CA ALA A 57 -7.41 -12.82 -7.38
C ALA A 57 -8.24 -11.60 -7.82
N LEU A 58 -8.83 -11.64 -9.01
CA LEU A 58 -9.71 -10.59 -9.52
C LEU A 58 -10.96 -10.39 -8.65
N ASN A 59 -11.39 -11.41 -7.91
CA ASN A 59 -12.50 -11.33 -6.96
C ASN A 59 -12.08 -11.08 -5.51
N ASN A 60 -10.77 -10.96 -5.23
CA ASN A 60 -10.25 -10.76 -3.89
C ASN A 60 -9.99 -9.26 -3.61
N PRO A 61 -10.82 -8.59 -2.80
CA PRO A 61 -10.65 -7.16 -2.51
C PRO A 61 -9.38 -6.85 -1.71
N SER A 62 -8.78 -7.83 -1.04
CA SER A 62 -7.51 -7.64 -0.31
C SER A 62 -6.31 -7.40 -1.24
N LEU A 63 -6.44 -7.76 -2.53
CA LEU A 63 -5.42 -7.57 -3.55
C LEU A 63 -5.56 -6.25 -4.31
N GLY A 64 -6.53 -5.42 -3.95
CA GLY A 64 -6.67 -4.07 -4.50
C GLY A 64 -8.11 -3.64 -4.67
N VAL A 65 -8.31 -2.33 -4.73
CA VAL A 65 -9.59 -1.70 -5.13
C VAL A 65 -9.77 -1.85 -6.64
N THR A 66 -8.70 -1.61 -7.41
CA THR A 66 -8.71 -1.72 -8.88
C THR A 66 -8.41 -3.15 -9.34
N TRP A 67 -8.96 -3.52 -10.49
CA TRP A 67 -8.63 -4.82 -11.11
C TRP A 67 -7.16 -4.90 -11.52
N MET A 68 -6.56 -3.77 -11.94
CA MET A 68 -5.13 -3.72 -12.29
C MET A 68 -4.25 -4.04 -11.08
N ALA A 69 -4.56 -3.48 -9.91
CA ALA A 69 -3.85 -3.83 -8.68
C ALA A 69 -4.00 -5.32 -8.37
N ARG A 70 -5.21 -5.90 -8.49
CA ARG A 70 -5.43 -7.34 -8.25
C ARG A 70 -4.59 -8.22 -9.18
N VAL A 71 -4.52 -7.87 -10.47
CA VAL A 71 -3.67 -8.58 -11.46
C VAL A 71 -2.19 -8.42 -11.12
N ALA A 72 -1.75 -7.21 -10.76
CA ALA A 72 -0.38 -6.93 -10.39
C ALA A 72 0.05 -7.74 -9.16
N GLU A 73 -0.80 -7.79 -8.14
CA GLU A 73 -0.52 -8.55 -6.91
C GLU A 73 -0.55 -10.05 -7.13
N TRP A 74 -1.47 -10.56 -7.97
CA TRP A 74 -1.46 -11.95 -8.41
C TRP A 74 -0.16 -12.27 -9.15
N GLY A 75 0.26 -11.42 -10.09
CA GLY A 75 1.47 -11.64 -10.86
C GLY A 75 2.72 -11.66 -10.00
N ARG A 76 2.84 -10.74 -9.03
CA ARG A 76 3.92 -10.76 -8.04
C ARG A 76 3.95 -12.04 -7.21
N ALA A 77 2.79 -12.56 -6.82
CA ALA A 77 2.69 -13.81 -6.06
C ALA A 77 3.07 -15.06 -6.87
N HIS A 78 2.98 -15.01 -8.20
CA HIS A 78 3.24 -16.14 -9.11
C HIS A 78 4.60 -16.07 -9.82
N GLY A 79 5.52 -15.25 -9.31
CA GLY A 79 6.89 -15.14 -9.86
C GLY A 79 6.99 -14.34 -11.15
N ILE A 80 5.91 -13.71 -11.62
CA ILE A 80 5.90 -12.82 -12.80
C ILE A 80 5.97 -11.33 -12.42
N GLY A 81 6.38 -11.02 -11.18
CA GLY A 81 6.47 -9.65 -10.66
C GLY A 81 7.39 -8.73 -11.46
N GLY A 82 8.43 -9.27 -12.11
CA GLY A 82 9.29 -8.51 -13.02
C GLY A 82 8.55 -8.00 -14.26
N PHE A 83 7.65 -8.81 -14.83
CA PHE A 83 6.80 -8.40 -15.94
C PHE A 83 5.75 -7.37 -15.51
N VAL A 84 5.15 -7.55 -14.33
CA VAL A 84 4.22 -6.56 -13.75
C VAL A 84 4.91 -5.21 -13.59
N THR A 85 6.13 -5.22 -13.05
CA THR A 85 6.96 -4.02 -12.90
C THR A 85 7.25 -3.35 -14.24
N TRP A 86 7.62 -4.14 -15.25
CA TRP A 86 7.84 -3.63 -16.61
C TRP A 86 6.56 -3.01 -17.21
N ALA A 87 5.41 -3.69 -17.06
CA ALA A 87 4.13 -3.21 -17.57
C ALA A 87 3.67 -1.93 -16.85
N GLU A 88 3.86 -1.84 -15.53
CA GLU A 88 3.62 -0.61 -14.76
C GLU A 88 4.53 0.53 -15.25
N ALA A 89 5.81 0.27 -15.47
CA ALA A 89 6.73 1.28 -16.00
C ALA A 89 6.31 1.75 -17.40
N GLU A 90 5.92 0.83 -18.29
CA GLU A 90 5.47 1.16 -19.65
C GLU A 90 4.14 1.92 -19.65
N TYR A 91 3.19 1.50 -18.81
CA TYR A 91 1.94 2.22 -18.60
C TYR A 91 2.15 3.66 -18.15
N ASN A 92 3.07 3.88 -17.19
CA ASN A 92 3.39 5.22 -16.69
C ASN A 92 4.10 6.10 -17.74
N LYS A 93 4.92 5.53 -18.62
CA LYS A 93 5.49 6.27 -19.76
C LYS A 93 4.42 6.74 -20.74
N LEU A 94 3.40 5.89 -20.98
CA LEU A 94 2.29 6.21 -21.88
C LEU A 94 1.27 7.16 -21.25
N HIS A 95 1.20 7.20 -19.91
CA HIS A 95 0.27 8.06 -19.15
C HIS A 95 1.03 8.94 -18.16
N PRO A 96 1.89 9.86 -18.65
CA PRO A 96 2.64 10.75 -17.76
C PRO A 96 1.69 11.67 -16.98
N ALA A 97 2.14 12.10 -15.80
CA ALA A 97 1.42 13.08 -15.02
C ALA A 97 1.21 14.37 -15.81
N LYS A 98 0.05 14.99 -15.63
CA LYS A 98 -0.32 16.20 -16.37
C LYS A 98 0.58 17.38 -15.99
N VAL A 99 1.21 17.99 -16.99
CA VAL A 99 1.98 19.22 -16.84
C VAL A 99 1.06 20.44 -16.82
N GLY A 100 1.32 21.37 -15.91
CA GLY A 100 0.60 22.62 -15.73
C GLY A 100 -0.83 22.44 -15.21
N GLY A 101 -1.64 23.50 -15.30
CA GLY A 101 -3.06 23.54 -14.90
C GLY A 101 -3.30 23.90 -13.43
N LYS A 102 -4.58 23.92 -13.05
CA LYS A 102 -5.04 24.26 -11.69
C LYS A 102 -5.72 23.05 -11.06
N PRO A 103 -5.36 22.68 -9.82
CA PRO A 103 -5.97 21.56 -9.14
C PRO A 103 -7.40 21.92 -8.70
N SER A 104 -8.28 20.94 -8.62
CA SER A 104 -9.68 21.18 -8.25
C SER A 104 -9.83 21.21 -6.73
N LEU A 105 -10.53 22.21 -6.19
CA LEU A 105 -10.87 22.24 -4.76
C LEU A 105 -11.80 21.09 -4.35
N SER A 106 -12.58 20.52 -5.27
CA SER A 106 -13.42 19.35 -4.98
C SER A 106 -12.64 18.09 -4.57
N GLN A 107 -11.32 18.07 -4.80
CA GLN A 107 -10.44 16.96 -4.41
C GLN A 107 -10.03 17.03 -2.93
N LEU A 108 -10.22 18.18 -2.29
CA LEU A 108 -9.82 18.43 -0.91
C LEU A 108 -10.95 18.02 0.04
N SER A 109 -10.63 17.25 1.07
CA SER A 109 -11.62 16.79 2.04
C SER A 109 -11.91 17.79 3.16
N ALA A 110 -10.96 18.68 3.45
CA ALA A 110 -11.08 19.70 4.49
C ALA A 110 -11.26 21.10 3.87
N ASN A 111 -12.43 21.36 3.26
CA ASN A 111 -12.73 22.61 2.56
C ASN A 111 -13.44 23.68 3.40
N SER A 112 -14.02 23.32 4.55
CA SER A 112 -14.79 24.27 5.35
C SER A 112 -13.89 25.27 6.07
N THR A 113 -14.07 26.54 5.71
CA THR A 113 -13.50 27.73 6.34
C THR A 113 -14.17 28.03 7.67
N THR A 114 -13.46 27.73 8.75
CA THR A 114 -13.31 28.68 9.85
C THR A 114 -12.07 28.26 10.64
N PRO A 115 -11.03 29.12 10.75
CA PRO A 115 -10.09 28.95 11.84
C PRO A 115 -10.92 29.15 13.11
N ALA A 116 -11.32 28.06 13.75
CA ALA A 116 -11.76 28.18 15.13
C ALA A 116 -10.56 28.76 15.89
N THR A 117 -10.75 29.89 16.55
CA THR A 117 -9.82 30.37 17.57
C THR A 117 -9.88 29.35 18.70
N ILE A 118 -9.12 28.27 18.56
CA ILE A 118 -9.07 27.22 19.57
C ILE A 118 -8.14 27.77 20.65
N THR A 119 -8.71 28.00 21.84
CA THR A 119 -7.91 28.30 23.02
C THR A 119 -7.34 26.97 23.48
N LEU A 120 -6.08 26.72 23.18
CA LEU A 120 -5.45 25.43 23.48
C LEU A 120 -5.15 25.32 24.99
N SER A 121 -5.36 24.14 25.58
CA SER A 121 -5.27 23.91 27.02
C SER A 121 -4.44 22.67 27.38
N GLY A 122 -3.18 22.87 27.79
CA GLY A 122 -2.32 21.82 28.35
C GLY A 122 -1.01 21.63 27.60
N ALA A 123 -0.36 20.48 27.79
CA ALA A 123 0.90 20.14 27.13
C ALA A 123 0.65 19.53 25.74
N HIS A 124 0.53 20.39 24.73
CA HIS A 124 0.46 20.03 23.31
C HIS A 124 1.53 20.79 22.53
N LEU A 125 1.87 20.29 21.34
CA LEU A 125 2.75 21.00 20.44
C LEU A 125 2.05 22.24 19.85
N PRO A 126 2.79 23.31 19.51
CA PRO A 126 2.20 24.48 18.89
C PRO A 126 1.59 24.12 17.53
N VAL A 127 0.52 24.82 17.16
CA VAL A 127 -0.09 24.68 15.83
C VAL A 127 0.98 24.89 14.75
N PRO A 128 1.08 24.00 13.76
CA PRO A 128 2.06 24.15 12.69
C PRO A 128 1.91 25.49 11.96
N THR A 129 3.03 26.15 11.70
CA THR A 129 3.05 27.34 10.84
C THR A 129 2.62 26.97 9.43
N ARG A 130 2.02 27.94 8.71
CA ARG A 130 1.60 27.75 7.32
C ARG A 130 2.73 27.12 6.49
N MET A 131 2.40 26.03 5.81
CA MET A 131 3.36 25.31 4.97
C MET A 131 3.60 26.08 3.67
N THR A 132 4.86 26.22 3.26
CA THR A 132 5.19 26.84 1.98
C THR A 132 4.82 25.90 0.83
N SER A 133 4.20 26.41 -0.23
CA SER A 133 4.01 25.65 -1.46
C SER A 133 5.28 25.63 -2.33
N PRO A 134 5.56 24.54 -3.06
CA PRO A 134 6.57 24.53 -4.14
C PRO A 134 6.27 25.54 -5.27
N VAL A 135 5.03 26.02 -5.40
CA VAL A 135 4.57 26.83 -6.53
C VAL A 135 4.06 28.20 -6.08
N THR A 136 4.50 29.24 -6.78
CA THR A 136 4.13 30.64 -6.53
C THR A 136 3.44 31.29 -7.74
N PRO A 137 2.38 32.09 -7.56
CA PRO A 137 1.71 32.39 -6.29
C PRO A 137 0.94 31.17 -5.76
N GLU A 138 0.74 31.15 -4.44
CA GLU A 138 -0.07 30.13 -3.76
C GLU A 138 -1.55 30.31 -4.10
N LEU A 139 -2.28 29.20 -4.17
CA LEU A 139 -3.73 29.20 -4.31
C LEU A 139 -4.40 29.51 -2.96
N ALA A 140 -5.67 29.95 -3.01
CA ALA A 140 -6.43 30.26 -1.82
C ALA A 140 -6.48 29.04 -0.87
N GLY A 141 -6.02 29.23 0.38
CA GLY A 141 -6.01 28.19 1.40
C GLY A 141 -4.95 27.10 1.24
N GLU A 142 -4.07 27.20 0.23
CA GLU A 142 -2.90 26.34 0.05
C GLU A 142 -1.92 26.52 1.22
N GLY A 143 -1.39 25.42 1.76
CA GLY A 143 -0.48 25.43 2.91
C GLY A 143 -1.10 25.84 4.25
N VAL A 144 -2.38 26.23 4.29
CA VAL A 144 -3.09 26.57 5.53
C VAL A 144 -3.52 25.29 6.25
N TRP A 145 -3.14 25.16 7.52
CA TRP A 145 -3.49 24.01 8.36
C TRP A 145 -4.92 24.10 8.88
N ARG A 146 -5.63 22.97 8.86
CA ARG A 146 -7.03 22.85 9.30
C ARG A 146 -7.15 21.68 10.27
N PRO A 147 -7.76 21.89 11.46
CA PRO A 147 -7.95 20.81 12.42
C PRO A 147 -8.94 19.78 11.87
N VAL A 148 -8.68 18.49 12.08
CA VAL A 148 -9.56 17.40 11.63
C VAL A 148 -9.59 16.26 12.63
N GLY A 149 -10.53 15.33 12.42
CA GLY A 149 -10.71 14.15 13.25
C GLY A 149 -11.38 14.48 14.58
N ARG A 150 -11.21 13.59 15.54
CA ARG A 150 -11.71 13.71 16.90
C ARG A 150 -10.83 14.63 17.75
N PHE A 151 -11.46 15.54 18.49
CA PHE A 151 -10.82 16.52 19.36
C PHE A 151 -10.69 15.94 20.78
N THR A 152 -9.75 16.45 21.58
CA THR A 152 -9.59 16.05 22.99
C THR A 152 -10.81 16.44 23.83
N ALA A 153 -10.89 15.95 25.07
CA ALA A 153 -11.93 16.34 26.02
C ALA A 153 -11.91 17.85 26.36
N LYS A 154 -10.78 18.52 26.13
CA LYS A 154 -10.62 19.97 26.31
C LYS A 154 -10.91 20.77 25.03
N GLY A 155 -11.20 20.10 23.92
CA GLY A 155 -11.43 20.74 22.62
C GLY A 155 -10.15 21.04 21.84
N ASP A 156 -9.01 20.47 22.23
CA ASP A 156 -7.76 20.61 21.47
C ASP A 156 -7.78 19.65 20.26
N PRO A 157 -7.37 20.09 19.07
CA PRO A 157 -7.19 19.22 17.92
C PRO A 157 -5.85 18.50 18.00
N ALA A 158 -5.87 17.20 17.76
CA ALA A 158 -4.66 16.38 17.75
C ALA A 158 -4.05 16.22 16.34
N ILE A 159 -4.82 16.53 15.29
CA ILE A 159 -4.42 16.40 13.89
C ILE A 159 -4.80 17.66 13.13
N TYR A 160 -3.86 18.13 12.32
CA TYR A 160 -4.08 19.18 11.34
C TYR A 160 -3.77 18.67 9.94
N VAL A 161 -4.54 19.08 8.94
CA VAL A 161 -4.25 18.78 7.53
C VAL A 161 -4.07 20.04 6.72
N THR A 162 -3.22 19.96 5.71
CA THR A 162 -3.07 21.00 4.69
C THR A 162 -2.85 20.37 3.32
N TYR A 163 -2.88 21.21 2.29
CA TYR A 163 -2.74 20.81 0.91
C TYR A 163 -1.79 21.76 0.18
N VAL A 164 -0.86 21.19 -0.57
CA VAL A 164 0.10 21.89 -1.41
C VAL A 164 0.20 21.21 -2.77
N ARG A 165 0.67 21.93 -3.79
CA ARG A 165 1.03 21.31 -5.07
C ARG A 165 2.34 20.52 -4.95
N PRO A 166 2.52 19.42 -5.73
CA PRO A 166 3.70 18.56 -5.62
C PRO A 166 4.98 19.27 -6.04
N ASP A 167 4.94 19.96 -7.19
CA ASP A 167 6.09 20.60 -7.79
C ASP A 167 5.63 21.70 -8.79
N LYS A 168 6.59 22.41 -9.40
CA LYS A 168 6.35 23.52 -10.34
C LYS A 168 5.89 23.10 -11.73
N VAL A 169 5.98 21.82 -12.06
CA VAL A 169 5.64 21.21 -13.35
C VAL A 169 4.23 20.59 -13.27
N HIS A 170 3.92 19.78 -12.26
CA HIS A 170 2.66 19.04 -12.13
C HIS A 170 1.63 19.80 -11.29
N THR A 171 1.33 21.04 -11.68
CA THR A 171 0.52 21.97 -10.87
C THR A 171 -0.97 21.65 -10.83
N SER A 172 -1.47 20.69 -11.62
CA SER A 172 -2.88 20.23 -11.62
C SER A 172 -3.24 19.33 -10.43
N TYR A 173 -2.31 19.03 -9.53
CA TYR A 173 -2.51 18.04 -8.47
C TYR A 173 -2.39 18.64 -7.06
N TRP A 174 -3.10 18.03 -6.11
CA TRP A 174 -2.97 18.29 -4.69
C TRP A 174 -2.23 17.14 -4.00
N VAL A 175 -1.29 17.52 -3.13
CA VAL A 175 -0.66 16.64 -2.14
C VAL A 175 -1.26 16.97 -0.78
N GLY A 176 -1.82 15.96 -0.13
CA GLY A 176 -2.33 16.07 1.23
C GLY A 176 -1.20 15.85 2.23
N VAL A 177 -1.17 16.71 3.25
CA VAL A 177 -0.23 16.61 4.37
C VAL A 177 -1.04 16.58 5.66
N ALA A 178 -0.73 15.62 6.53
CA ALA A 178 -1.30 15.54 7.87
C ALA A 178 -0.18 15.67 8.90
N TRP A 179 -0.34 16.58 9.85
CA TRP A 179 0.51 16.77 11.01
C TRP A 179 -0.23 16.25 12.24
N MET A 180 0.47 15.49 13.08
CA MET A 180 -0.11 14.73 14.19
C MET A 180 0.70 14.96 15.46
N ASP A 181 0.02 15.38 16.53
CA ASP A 181 0.65 15.67 17.81
C ASP A 181 0.85 14.39 18.66
N PRO A 182 2.09 13.95 18.92
CA PRO A 182 2.38 12.75 19.72
C PRO A 182 2.11 12.95 21.22
N THR A 183 1.93 14.16 21.73
CA THR A 183 1.56 14.37 23.14
C THR A 183 0.08 14.13 23.39
N LEU A 184 -0.74 14.22 22.32
CA LEU A 184 -2.18 13.96 22.35
C LEU A 184 -2.53 12.59 21.75
N LEU A 185 -1.67 12.05 20.87
CA LEU A 185 -1.90 10.79 20.17
C LEU A 185 -0.93 9.70 20.58
N GLN A 186 -1.42 8.47 20.56
CA GLN A 186 -0.63 7.25 20.60
C GLN A 186 -0.90 6.43 19.34
N ALA A 187 0.17 5.84 18.81
CA ALA A 187 0.15 5.00 17.64
C ALA A 187 0.07 3.52 18.02
N GLN A 188 -0.53 2.72 17.14
CA GLN A 188 -0.48 1.27 17.18
C GLN A 188 -0.29 0.74 15.77
N LEU A 189 0.66 -0.16 15.58
CA LEU A 189 0.81 -0.93 14.35
C LEU A 189 -0.19 -2.09 14.38
N TYR A 190 -1.05 -2.14 13.38
CA TYR A 190 -1.94 -3.27 13.09
C TYR A 190 -1.25 -4.14 12.06
N SER A 191 -0.91 -5.36 12.43
CA SER A 191 -0.23 -6.32 11.56
C SER A 191 -1.27 -7.17 10.83
N GLY A 192 -1.17 -7.22 9.51
CA GLY A 192 -2.09 -7.95 8.65
C GLY A 192 -1.70 -9.41 8.44
N SER A 193 -2.68 -10.20 7.96
CA SER A 193 -2.48 -11.62 7.64
C SER A 193 -1.60 -11.85 6.41
N THR A 194 -1.42 -10.85 5.55
CA THR A 194 -0.49 -10.88 4.41
C THR A 194 0.80 -10.11 4.70
N ILE A 195 0.69 -8.95 5.37
CA ILE A 195 1.86 -8.13 5.75
C ILE A 195 1.84 -7.89 7.25
N PRO A 196 2.83 -8.39 8.01
CA PRO A 196 3.95 -9.21 7.57
C PRO A 196 3.57 -10.69 7.33
N GLY A 197 2.32 -11.08 7.59
CA GLY A 197 1.92 -12.49 7.65
C GLY A 197 2.40 -13.18 8.93
N GLY A 198 2.18 -14.49 9.06
CA GLY A 198 2.66 -15.26 10.23
C GLY A 198 1.95 -14.98 11.56
N GLY A 199 0.71 -14.49 11.49
CA GLY A 199 -0.19 -14.27 12.65
C GLY A 199 -0.78 -15.56 13.23
N PRO A 200 -1.86 -15.46 14.05
CA PRO A 200 -2.64 -14.25 14.32
C PRO A 200 -1.91 -13.22 15.20
N TYR A 201 -2.33 -11.97 15.08
CA TYR A 201 -1.80 -10.84 15.84
C TYR A 201 -2.90 -10.24 16.71
N THR A 202 -2.55 -9.75 17.91
CA THR A 202 -3.50 -9.03 18.77
C THR A 202 -4.09 -7.80 18.09
N TYR A 203 -3.24 -7.02 17.41
CA TYR A 203 -3.65 -5.87 16.61
C TYR A 203 -3.66 -6.23 15.13
N THR A 204 -4.84 -6.47 14.58
CA THR A 204 -5.11 -6.76 13.16
C THR A 204 -6.46 -6.17 12.77
N ALA A 205 -6.71 -5.97 11.48
CA ALA A 205 -8.06 -5.66 11.03
C ALA A 205 -9.01 -6.85 11.30
N PRO A 206 -10.30 -6.59 11.59
CA PRO A 206 -10.92 -5.27 11.71
C PRO A 206 -10.54 -4.55 13.02
N ILE A 207 -10.45 -3.21 13.00
CA ILE A 207 -10.38 -2.41 14.23
C ILE A 207 -11.61 -2.71 15.08
N SER A 208 -11.41 -3.14 16.33
CA SER A 208 -12.50 -3.45 17.25
C SER A 208 -13.26 -2.20 17.67
N SER A 209 -14.52 -2.37 18.08
CA SER A 209 -15.35 -1.29 18.63
C SER A 209 -14.68 -0.61 19.82
N THR A 210 -14.07 -1.38 20.73
CA THR A 210 -13.34 -0.85 21.89
C THR A 210 -12.14 0.00 21.45
N ALA A 211 -11.33 -0.48 20.51
CA ALA A 211 -10.19 0.28 20.01
C ALA A 211 -10.61 1.57 19.28
N SER A 212 -11.78 1.58 18.63
CA SER A 212 -12.26 2.75 17.89
C SER A 212 -12.83 3.86 18.76
N THR A 213 -13.07 3.62 20.05
CA THR A 213 -13.58 4.65 21.00
C THR A 213 -12.66 5.88 21.16
N SER A 214 -11.37 5.74 20.85
CA SER A 214 -10.36 6.81 20.89
C SER A 214 -9.67 7.07 19.55
N LEU A 215 -10.00 6.31 18.50
CA LEU A 215 -9.40 6.44 17.17
C LEU A 215 -9.62 7.84 16.58
N VAL A 216 -8.56 8.41 16.01
CA VAL A 216 -8.55 9.73 15.35
C VAL A 216 -8.15 9.59 13.88
N ALA A 217 -7.18 8.72 13.56
CA ALA A 217 -6.76 8.47 12.18
C ALA A 217 -6.24 7.04 11.97
N ALA A 218 -6.25 6.60 10.72
CA ALA A 218 -5.56 5.38 10.27
C ALA A 218 -4.95 5.59 8.88
N PHE A 219 -3.75 5.04 8.66
CA PHE A 219 -3.00 5.22 7.42
C PHE A 219 -2.13 4.01 7.07
N ASN A 220 -1.79 3.86 5.79
CA ASN A 220 -1.02 2.71 5.30
C ASN A 220 0.37 2.61 5.93
N ALA A 221 0.90 1.39 6.01
CA ALA A 221 2.32 1.16 6.31
C ALA A 221 3.15 1.23 5.02
N GLY A 222 4.32 0.59 4.98
CA GLY A 222 5.15 0.61 3.76
C GLY A 222 4.86 -0.55 2.79
N PHE A 223 5.82 -0.77 1.90
CA PHE A 223 5.77 -1.85 0.91
C PHE A 223 5.55 -3.25 1.50
N ARG A 224 5.20 -4.18 0.61
CA ARG A 224 5.31 -5.62 0.88
C ARG A 224 6.71 -5.96 1.39
N MET A 225 6.83 -6.94 2.28
CA MET A 225 8.13 -7.28 2.87
C MET A 225 9.16 -7.76 1.84
N ALA A 226 8.72 -8.35 0.72
CA ALA A 226 9.60 -8.72 -0.39
C ALA A 226 10.24 -7.50 -1.09
N ASP A 227 9.57 -6.35 -1.06
CA ASP A 227 9.99 -5.11 -1.72
C ASP A 227 10.50 -4.05 -0.72
N ALA A 228 10.22 -4.22 0.57
CA ALA A 228 10.58 -3.28 1.63
C ALA A 228 12.09 -3.30 1.96
N GLU A 229 12.81 -4.35 1.54
CA GLU A 229 14.22 -4.59 1.86
C GLU A 229 14.55 -4.31 3.35
N GLY A 230 13.70 -4.79 4.25
CA GLY A 230 13.77 -4.50 5.68
C GLY A 230 13.10 -5.55 6.55
N GLY A 231 13.18 -5.38 7.86
CA GLY A 231 12.60 -6.27 8.85
C GLY A 231 11.29 -5.80 9.47
N TYR A 232 10.77 -6.66 10.34
CA TYR A 232 9.49 -6.48 11.02
C TYR A 232 9.54 -7.06 12.44
N TYR A 233 9.27 -6.21 13.43
CA TYR A 233 9.15 -6.56 14.84
C TYR A 233 7.78 -6.11 15.35
N THR A 234 7.06 -6.99 16.02
CA THR A 234 5.78 -6.63 16.66
C THR A 234 5.46 -7.62 17.77
N GLN A 235 4.81 -7.15 18.84
CA GLN A 235 4.32 -8.00 19.93
C GLN A 235 5.40 -8.91 20.53
N GLY A 236 6.62 -8.38 20.70
CA GLY A 236 7.76 -9.13 21.25
C GLY A 236 8.39 -10.16 20.30
N LYS A 237 7.91 -10.25 19.05
CA LYS A 237 8.38 -11.22 18.05
C LYS A 237 9.14 -10.54 16.92
N MET A 238 10.35 -11.02 16.66
CA MET A 238 11.06 -10.74 15.41
C MET A 238 10.44 -11.58 14.29
N VAL A 239 9.56 -10.99 13.48
CA VAL A 239 8.90 -11.68 12.37
C VAL A 239 9.84 -11.79 11.17
N ILE A 240 10.54 -10.69 10.87
CA ILE A 240 11.60 -10.62 9.85
C ILE A 240 12.78 -9.87 10.48
N PRO A 241 14.03 -10.37 10.37
CA PRO A 241 15.20 -9.71 10.96
C PRO A 241 15.33 -8.25 10.54
N LEU A 242 15.59 -7.37 11.51
CA LEU A 242 15.83 -5.94 11.26
C LEU A 242 17.20 -5.72 10.61
N ARG A 243 17.26 -4.85 9.60
CA ARG A 243 18.45 -4.55 8.83
C ARG A 243 19.04 -3.20 9.24
N ASN A 244 20.35 -3.15 9.47
CA ASN A 244 21.09 -1.90 9.66
C ASN A 244 21.01 -1.02 8.41
N GLY A 245 20.84 0.29 8.61
CA GLY A 245 20.63 1.26 7.53
C GLY A 245 19.19 1.31 6.99
N GLY A 246 18.30 0.39 7.41
CA GLY A 246 16.89 0.46 7.03
C GLY A 246 16.17 1.62 7.70
N ALA A 247 15.33 2.32 6.95
CA ALA A 247 14.40 3.30 7.49
C ALA A 247 13.33 2.57 8.32
N SER A 248 13.22 2.96 9.59
CA SER A 248 12.34 2.33 10.56
C SER A 248 11.28 3.30 11.04
N ALA A 249 10.01 2.90 10.90
CA ALA A 249 8.93 3.43 11.72
C ALA A 249 8.88 2.60 13.01
N VAL A 250 9.13 3.26 14.15
CA VAL A 250 9.19 2.62 15.47
C VAL A 250 8.05 3.14 16.33
N VAL A 251 7.22 2.24 16.84
CA VAL A 251 6.27 2.55 17.91
C VAL A 251 6.93 2.15 19.22
N LEU A 252 7.16 3.11 20.10
CA LEU A 252 7.63 2.89 21.47
C LEU A 252 6.51 2.28 22.32
N LYS A 253 6.86 1.62 23.43
CA LYS A 253 5.86 1.07 24.39
C LYS A 253 4.92 2.12 24.99
N ASN A 254 5.32 3.39 25.02
CA ASN A 254 4.46 4.49 25.41
C ASN A 254 3.52 4.97 24.28
N GLY A 255 3.52 4.31 23.13
CA GLY A 255 2.69 4.64 21.97
C GLY A 255 3.24 5.76 21.08
N THR A 256 4.40 6.35 21.37
CA THR A 256 5.01 7.34 20.47
C THR A 256 5.52 6.64 19.21
N LEU A 257 5.03 7.09 18.05
CA LEU A 257 5.58 6.71 16.75
C LEU A 257 6.71 7.67 16.37
N THR A 258 7.79 7.15 15.81
CA THR A 258 8.87 7.99 15.29
C THR A 258 9.53 7.31 14.08
N VAL A 259 10.33 8.07 13.33
CA VAL A 259 11.03 7.62 12.13
C VAL A 259 12.52 7.87 12.27
N GLY A 260 13.34 6.92 11.83
CA GLY A 260 14.79 7.02 11.89
C GLY A 260 15.49 5.83 11.23
N GLN A 261 16.81 5.87 11.21
CA GLN A 261 17.64 4.82 10.62
C GLN A 261 18.02 3.76 11.67
N TRP A 262 17.74 2.50 11.38
CA TRP A 262 18.16 1.38 12.23
C TRP A 262 19.69 1.22 12.25
N GLY A 263 20.24 0.92 13.42
CA GLY A 263 21.67 0.86 13.68
C GLY A 263 22.33 2.22 13.96
N ARG A 264 21.61 3.34 13.77
CA ARG A 264 22.08 4.70 14.09
C ARG A 264 21.17 5.38 15.11
N ASP A 265 19.88 5.51 14.78
CA ASP A 265 18.89 6.20 15.62
C ASP A 265 18.19 5.22 16.57
N PHE A 266 18.13 3.95 16.18
CA PHE A 266 17.54 2.85 16.94
C PHE A 266 18.47 1.64 16.90
N THR A 267 18.55 0.88 17.97
CA THR A 267 19.45 -0.28 18.04
C THR A 267 18.76 -1.46 18.71
N MET A 268 19.28 -2.67 18.46
CA MET A 268 18.81 -3.89 19.13
C MET A 268 18.94 -3.82 20.66
N ALA A 269 19.86 -3.00 21.20
CA ALA A 269 20.05 -2.84 22.64
C ALA A 269 18.82 -2.25 23.34
N HIS A 270 17.99 -1.48 22.61
CA HIS A 270 16.77 -0.85 23.12
C HIS A 270 15.50 -1.55 22.65
N LEU A 271 15.58 -2.79 22.15
CA LEU A 271 14.42 -3.53 21.63
C LEU A 271 13.29 -3.66 22.68
N ALA A 272 13.65 -3.69 23.96
CA ALA A 272 12.71 -3.73 25.08
C ALA A 272 11.85 -2.46 25.20
N ASP A 273 12.26 -1.33 24.64
CA ASP A 273 11.51 -0.06 24.65
C ASP A 273 10.53 0.03 23.47
N TYR A 274 10.70 -0.84 22.47
CA TYR A 274 9.93 -0.83 21.23
C TYR A 274 8.71 -1.77 21.36
N ALA A 275 7.53 -1.28 21.01
CA ALA A 275 6.33 -2.09 20.83
C ALA A 275 6.31 -2.73 19.43
N SER A 276 6.73 -1.98 18.42
CA SER A 276 6.91 -2.49 17.06
C SER A 276 7.95 -1.69 16.28
N VAL A 277 8.55 -2.35 15.27
CA VAL A 277 9.45 -1.76 14.29
C VAL A 277 9.04 -2.28 12.93
N ARG A 278 8.67 -1.38 12.02
CA ARG A 278 8.35 -1.73 10.63
C ARG A 278 9.32 -1.00 9.72
N GLN A 279 10.22 -1.74 9.09
CA GLN A 279 11.19 -1.16 8.19
C GLN A 279 10.66 -1.05 6.77
N ASN A 280 11.07 0.02 6.09
CA ASN A 280 11.09 0.09 4.65
C ASN A 280 12.54 0.21 4.18
N LEU A 281 12.70 0.67 2.94
CA LEU A 281 13.93 0.98 2.22
C LEU A 281 14.87 1.94 2.99
N SER A 282 15.49 2.92 2.34
CA SER A 282 16.33 3.90 3.03
C SER A 282 15.54 5.16 3.41
N LEU A 283 16.07 5.96 4.33
CA LEU A 283 15.49 7.28 4.62
C LEU A 283 15.51 8.12 3.35
N ILE A 284 14.50 8.99 3.19
CA ILE A 284 14.41 9.97 2.11
C ILE A 284 14.64 11.40 2.62
N VAL A 285 14.46 11.61 3.92
CA VAL A 285 14.82 12.85 4.61
C VAL A 285 15.72 12.48 5.78
N ASP A 286 16.82 13.19 5.93
CA ASP A 286 17.73 13.05 7.05
C ASP A 286 18.34 14.42 7.40
N ASN A 287 18.49 14.71 8.68
CA ASN A 287 18.94 16.02 9.19
C ASN A 287 18.18 17.22 8.59
N GLY A 288 16.87 17.07 8.34
CA GLY A 288 16.02 18.13 7.80
C GLY A 288 16.26 18.46 6.32
N ARG A 289 16.86 17.54 5.57
CA ARG A 289 17.13 17.71 4.14
C ARG A 289 16.79 16.44 3.38
N PRO A 290 16.38 16.54 2.11
CA PRO A 290 16.31 15.37 1.24
C PRO A 290 17.69 14.72 1.16
N VAL A 291 17.74 13.39 1.22
CA VAL A 291 19.02 12.66 1.11
C VAL A 291 19.58 12.75 -0.32
N PRO A 292 20.91 12.68 -0.51
CA PRO A 292 21.49 12.75 -1.86
C PRO A 292 21.03 11.60 -2.78
N GLY A 293 20.87 11.90 -4.07
CA GLY A 293 20.59 10.90 -5.11
C GLY A 293 19.12 10.56 -5.34
N LEU A 294 18.18 11.25 -4.69
CA LEU A 294 16.73 11.09 -4.92
C LEU A 294 16.28 11.53 -6.33
N ASP A 295 17.05 12.40 -6.97
CA ASP A 295 16.87 12.88 -8.34
C ASP A 295 17.45 11.95 -9.40
N ASN A 296 18.20 10.91 -8.99
CA ASN A 296 18.82 9.98 -9.91
C ASN A 296 17.80 8.94 -10.44
N PRO A 297 17.50 8.91 -11.76
CA PRO A 297 16.57 7.95 -12.38
C PRO A 297 16.97 6.49 -12.23
N ASN A 298 18.21 6.20 -11.86
CA ASN A 298 18.74 4.86 -11.69
C ASN A 298 18.84 4.45 -10.20
N ALA A 299 18.36 5.28 -9.28
CA ALA A 299 18.41 4.98 -7.86
C ALA A 299 17.44 3.83 -7.52
N ILE A 300 17.98 2.65 -7.25
CA ILE A 300 17.21 1.48 -6.81
C ILE A 300 16.98 1.44 -5.29
N ALA A 301 17.71 2.27 -4.53
CA ALA A 301 17.69 2.30 -3.06
C ALA A 301 16.32 2.66 -2.45
N TRP A 302 15.39 3.17 -3.27
CA TRP A 302 14.03 3.51 -2.88
C TRP A 302 12.94 2.90 -3.80
N GLY A 303 13.28 1.77 -4.42
CA GLY A 303 12.35 0.88 -5.10
C GLY A 303 12.80 0.56 -6.52
N LYS A 304 12.90 -0.73 -6.84
CA LYS A 304 13.26 -1.23 -8.18
C LYS A 304 12.21 -0.92 -9.24
N THR A 305 10.97 -0.71 -8.83
CA THR A 305 9.82 -0.76 -9.72
C THR A 305 9.72 0.41 -10.68
N LEU A 306 10.31 1.57 -10.35
CA LEU A 306 10.06 2.82 -11.09
C LEU A 306 11.23 3.82 -11.07
N GLY A 307 12.47 3.39 -10.79
CA GLY A 307 13.67 4.25 -10.89
C GLY A 307 13.62 5.58 -10.11
N GLY A 308 12.75 5.71 -9.10
CA GLY A 308 12.56 6.96 -8.35
C GLY A 308 11.87 8.13 -9.11
N THR A 309 11.86 8.14 -10.45
CA THR A 309 11.52 9.32 -11.26
C THR A 309 10.11 9.38 -11.80
N PHE A 310 9.32 8.31 -11.74
CA PHE A 310 7.92 8.41 -12.15
C PHE A 310 7.09 9.15 -11.09
N ASN A 311 6.32 10.14 -11.58
CA ASN A 311 5.31 10.88 -10.83
C ASN A 311 4.07 10.01 -10.65
N VAL A 312 4.05 9.26 -9.54
CA VAL A 312 2.96 8.32 -9.19
C VAL A 312 2.28 8.74 -7.89
N TRP A 313 1.27 7.99 -7.48
CA TRP A 313 0.78 8.07 -6.10
C TRP A 313 1.86 7.59 -5.15
N ARG A 314 2.31 8.45 -4.25
CA ARG A 314 3.26 8.09 -3.19
C ARG A 314 2.70 8.47 -1.83
N SER A 315 3.17 7.79 -0.79
CA SER A 315 3.06 8.29 0.57
C SER A 315 4.38 8.20 1.33
N GLY A 316 4.49 9.01 2.38
CA GLY A 316 5.67 9.07 3.23
C GLY A 316 5.31 9.48 4.64
N LEU A 317 6.16 9.09 5.58
CA LEU A 317 6.06 9.42 6.99
C LEU A 317 7.36 10.09 7.44
N GLY A 318 7.24 11.20 8.15
CA GLY A 318 8.34 11.91 8.76
C GLY A 318 8.08 12.25 10.22
N VAL A 319 9.14 12.69 10.88
CA VAL A 319 9.10 13.22 12.24
C VAL A 319 9.80 14.58 12.28
N THR A 320 9.18 15.57 12.91
CA THR A 320 9.75 16.91 13.10
C THR A 320 10.73 16.94 14.28
N ARG A 321 11.42 18.06 14.50
CA ARG A 321 12.40 18.20 15.59
C ARG A 321 11.76 18.13 16.99
N ASP A 322 10.54 18.63 17.13
CA ASP A 322 9.72 18.60 18.35
C ASP A 322 8.90 17.30 18.48
N GLY A 323 9.05 16.36 17.53
CA GLY A 323 8.51 15.01 17.63
C GLY A 323 7.16 14.80 16.94
N ALA A 324 6.56 15.82 16.35
CA ALA A 324 5.34 15.68 15.57
C ALA A 324 5.51 14.70 14.40
N LEU A 325 4.48 13.92 14.12
CA LEU A 325 4.46 13.03 12.96
C LEU A 325 3.85 13.77 11.78
N VAL A 326 4.48 13.60 10.61
CA VAL A 326 4.00 14.16 9.36
C VAL A 326 3.75 13.03 8.39
N TYR A 327 2.52 12.91 7.90
CA TYR A 327 2.18 12.04 6.77
C TYR A 327 1.99 12.89 5.52
N VAL A 328 2.56 12.46 4.40
CA VAL A 328 2.41 13.11 3.09
C VAL A 328 1.88 12.08 2.11
N SER A 329 0.89 12.44 1.29
CA SER A 329 0.50 11.62 0.15
C SER A 329 -0.24 12.39 -0.92
N GLY A 330 -0.05 11.97 -2.17
CA GLY A 330 -0.78 12.50 -3.31
C GLY A 330 -0.35 11.85 -4.62
N PRO A 331 -1.08 12.11 -5.71
CA PRO A 331 -0.67 11.78 -7.07
C PRO A 331 0.51 12.64 -7.51
N ALA A 332 1.11 12.23 -8.64
CA ALA A 332 2.14 12.98 -9.35
C ALA A 332 3.38 13.33 -8.52
N LEU A 333 3.73 12.51 -7.53
CA LEU A 333 4.94 12.69 -6.74
C LEU A 333 6.08 11.82 -7.29
N SER A 334 7.22 12.45 -7.60
CA SER A 334 8.50 11.73 -7.58
C SER A 334 8.94 11.48 -6.13
N ILE A 335 9.99 10.69 -5.94
CA ILE A 335 10.53 10.52 -4.58
C ILE A 335 11.20 11.79 -4.05
N ALA A 336 11.79 12.60 -4.94
CA ALA A 336 12.36 13.90 -4.58
C ALA A 336 11.26 14.88 -4.13
N ASP A 337 10.12 14.93 -4.84
CA ASP A 337 8.98 15.78 -4.45
C ASP A 337 8.40 15.36 -3.10
N LEU A 338 8.31 14.05 -2.84
CA LEU A 338 7.88 13.53 -1.54
C LEU A 338 8.82 13.98 -0.41
N ALA A 339 10.14 13.88 -0.61
CA ALA A 339 11.12 14.30 0.37
C ALA A 339 11.11 15.82 0.61
N ASP A 340 11.02 16.62 -0.46
CA ASP A 340 10.88 18.08 -0.38
C ASP A 340 9.61 18.48 0.39
N THR A 341 8.48 17.82 0.12
CA THR A 341 7.21 18.06 0.82
C THR A 341 7.31 17.71 2.30
N LEU A 342 7.96 16.61 2.67
CA LEU A 342 8.22 16.25 4.07
C LEU A 342 9.07 17.31 4.78
N VAL A 343 10.13 17.80 4.13
CA VAL A 343 11.01 18.85 4.67
C VAL A 343 10.26 20.17 4.85
N ARG A 344 9.41 20.57 3.89
CA ARG A 344 8.55 21.75 3.99
C ARG A 344 7.54 21.66 5.13
N ALA A 345 7.12 20.44 5.47
CA ALA A 345 6.27 20.17 6.62
C ALA A 345 7.06 20.05 7.95
N GLY A 346 8.38 20.30 7.92
CA GLY A 346 9.25 20.36 9.09
C GLY A 346 9.91 19.04 9.49
N ALA A 347 9.78 17.99 8.67
CA ALA A 347 10.38 16.69 8.99
C ALA A 347 11.92 16.78 9.02
N VAL A 348 12.53 16.30 10.11
CA VAL A 348 14.00 16.16 10.22
C VAL A 348 14.48 14.78 9.79
N ARG A 349 13.59 13.78 9.87
CA ARG A 349 13.80 12.43 9.35
C ARG A 349 12.53 11.97 8.68
N GLY A 350 12.64 11.20 7.60
CA GLY A 350 11.49 10.74 6.84
C GLY A 350 11.77 9.54 5.97
N MET A 351 10.73 8.75 5.74
CA MET A 351 10.77 7.51 4.96
C MET A 351 9.58 7.44 4.00
N GLN A 352 9.79 6.83 2.83
CA GLN A 352 8.70 6.48 1.94
C GLN A 352 7.91 5.31 2.53
N LEU A 353 6.59 5.32 2.31
CA LEU A 353 5.67 4.24 2.64
C LEU A 353 5.28 3.47 1.37
N ASP A 354 4.13 2.78 1.37
CA ASP A 354 3.63 2.12 0.18
C ASP A 354 3.24 3.15 -0.88
N ILE A 355 3.32 2.75 -2.16
CA ILE A 355 3.02 3.61 -3.30
C ILE A 355 1.90 3.01 -4.13
N ASN A 356 1.47 3.69 -5.19
CA ASN A 356 0.32 3.38 -6.01
C ASN A 356 -1.01 3.68 -5.31
N GLN A 357 -1.99 4.09 -6.11
CA GLN A 357 -3.23 4.68 -5.63
C GLN A 357 -4.05 3.73 -4.74
N ASP A 358 -3.98 2.42 -4.98
CA ASP A 358 -4.63 1.39 -4.18
C ASP A 358 -4.08 1.27 -2.76
N TRP A 359 -2.82 1.63 -2.54
CA TRP A 359 -2.09 1.39 -1.29
C TRP A 359 -1.85 2.66 -0.48
N THR A 360 -1.73 3.81 -1.13
CA THR A 360 -1.63 5.12 -0.45
C THR A 360 -2.94 5.50 0.22
N GLN A 361 -2.97 5.54 1.55
CA GLN A 361 -4.22 5.71 2.31
C GLN A 361 -3.97 6.50 3.59
N TYR A 362 -4.84 7.48 3.82
CA TYR A 362 -4.97 8.16 5.11
C TYR A 362 -6.44 8.52 5.32
N SER A 363 -6.99 8.14 6.46
CA SER A 363 -8.34 8.50 6.87
C SER A 363 -8.32 9.07 8.28
N TYR A 364 -9.07 10.14 8.51
CA TYR A 364 -9.37 10.65 9.84
C TYR A 364 -10.83 10.37 10.20
N PHE A 365 -11.10 10.18 11.48
CA PHE A 365 -12.40 9.76 12.00
C PHE A 365 -12.95 10.80 12.96
N THR A 366 -14.25 11.10 12.84
CA THR A 366 -14.96 12.01 13.73
C THR A 366 -16.03 11.26 14.52
N GLY A 367 -16.31 11.72 15.74
CA GLY A 367 -17.35 11.13 16.58
C GLY A 367 -17.16 11.46 18.05
N PRO A 368 -18.20 11.26 18.89
CA PRO A 368 -18.12 11.55 20.31
C PRO A 368 -17.00 10.77 21.01
N LEU A 369 -16.39 11.35 22.03
CA LEU A 369 -15.39 10.66 22.86
C LEU A 369 -16.00 9.45 23.56
N GLY A 370 -15.23 8.36 23.67
CA GLY A 370 -15.67 7.14 24.34
C GLY A 370 -16.71 6.32 23.56
N GLN A 371 -17.24 6.84 22.45
CA GLN A 371 -18.17 6.12 21.57
C GLN A 371 -17.42 5.46 20.41
N PRO A 372 -17.75 4.22 20.06
CA PRO A 372 -17.11 3.53 18.94
C PRO A 372 -17.43 4.25 17.63
N VAL A 373 -16.44 4.31 16.74
CA VAL A 373 -16.61 4.76 15.35
C VAL A 373 -16.40 3.59 14.39
N ASN A 374 -16.90 3.74 13.17
CA ASN A 374 -16.71 2.80 12.07
C ASN A 374 -16.36 3.54 10.77
N GLY A 375 -16.37 2.83 9.64
CA GLY A 375 -16.06 3.39 8.33
C GLY A 375 -16.89 4.61 7.91
N ALA A 376 -18.15 4.71 8.34
CA ALA A 376 -19.04 5.82 8.00
C ALA A 376 -18.63 7.13 8.68
N ASN A 377 -17.83 7.06 9.74
CA ASN A 377 -17.26 8.20 10.45
C ASN A 377 -15.95 8.71 9.83
N GLY A 378 -15.42 7.99 8.83
CA GLY A 378 -14.12 8.27 8.25
C GLY A 378 -14.20 9.22 7.07
N THR A 379 -13.17 10.04 6.91
CA THR A 379 -12.93 10.85 5.72
C THR A 379 -11.49 10.64 5.25
N SER A 380 -11.31 10.36 3.96
CA SER A 380 -9.97 10.24 3.37
C SER A 380 -9.29 11.60 3.25
N LEU A 381 -7.96 11.66 3.39
CA LEU A 381 -7.18 12.91 3.30
C LEU A 381 -7.41 13.63 1.96
N LEU A 382 -7.42 12.88 0.85
CA LEU A 382 -7.85 13.37 -0.46
C LEU A 382 -9.06 12.55 -0.92
N GLN A 383 -10.03 13.21 -1.54
CA GLN A 383 -11.22 12.54 -2.10
C GLN A 383 -10.86 11.52 -3.19
N SER A 384 -9.72 11.71 -3.85
CA SER A 384 -9.20 10.81 -4.89
C SER A 384 -8.42 9.60 -4.37
N MET A 385 -8.17 9.49 -3.06
CA MET A 385 -7.59 8.28 -2.47
C MET A 385 -8.56 7.11 -2.66
N LEU A 386 -8.06 6.00 -3.22
CA LEU A 386 -8.92 4.87 -3.47
C LEU A 386 -9.28 4.13 -2.20
N GLY A 387 -10.53 3.65 -2.22
CA GLY A 387 -11.26 2.79 -1.30
C GLY A 387 -11.48 3.33 0.12
N SER A 388 -12.66 2.99 0.61
CA SER A 388 -13.30 3.60 1.77
C SER A 388 -12.48 3.48 3.07
N PRO A 389 -12.58 4.48 3.98
CA PRO A 389 -12.16 4.36 5.37
C PRO A 389 -12.70 3.11 6.08
N GLY A 390 -13.83 2.56 5.62
CA GLY A 390 -14.43 1.32 6.15
C GLY A 390 -13.54 0.08 6.02
N ARG A 391 -12.53 0.08 5.15
CA ARG A 391 -11.60 -1.05 5.01
C ARG A 391 -10.91 -1.44 6.32
N TYR A 392 -10.58 -0.46 7.17
CA TYR A 392 -9.87 -0.72 8.44
C TYR A 392 -10.75 -1.47 9.44
N PHE A 393 -12.07 -1.45 9.22
CA PHE A 393 -13.08 -2.15 10.01
C PHE A 393 -13.56 -3.43 9.31
N ALA A 394 -12.89 -3.85 8.24
CA ALA A 394 -13.29 -5.02 7.47
C ALA A 394 -12.32 -6.19 7.67
N ASN A 395 -12.87 -7.40 7.77
CA ASN A 395 -12.10 -8.63 7.93
C ASN A 395 -11.26 -9.02 6.70
N TRP A 396 -11.59 -8.48 5.53
CA TRP A 396 -10.86 -8.75 4.29
C TRP A 396 -9.59 -7.88 4.16
N TRP A 397 -9.37 -6.89 5.02
CA TRP A 397 -8.16 -6.09 4.96
C TRP A 397 -6.97 -6.85 5.55
N THR A 398 -6.00 -7.23 4.72
CA THR A 398 -4.91 -8.15 5.10
C THR A 398 -3.52 -7.51 5.14
N ARG A 399 -3.42 -6.21 4.82
CA ARG A 399 -2.17 -5.44 4.91
C ARG A 399 -2.05 -4.76 6.27
N ASP A 400 -0.83 -4.44 6.66
CA ASP A 400 -0.57 -3.66 7.85
C ASP A 400 -0.87 -2.17 7.65
N PHE A 401 -1.16 -1.50 8.76
CA PHE A 401 -1.47 -0.08 8.82
C PHE A 401 -1.22 0.45 10.23
N TYR A 402 -1.15 1.77 10.36
CA TYR A 402 -1.07 2.44 11.65
C TYR A 402 -2.41 3.05 12.02
N THR A 403 -2.75 2.99 13.29
CA THR A 403 -3.81 3.82 13.89
C THR A 403 -3.21 4.87 14.80
N MET A 404 -3.80 6.05 14.83
CA MET A 404 -3.54 7.09 15.81
C MET A 404 -4.80 7.28 16.66
N SER A 405 -4.67 7.08 17.97
CA SER A 405 -5.75 7.23 18.94
C SER A 405 -5.40 8.30 19.96
N LEU A 406 -6.39 8.99 20.51
CA LEU A 406 -6.19 9.89 21.63
C LEU A 406 -5.59 9.12 22.82
N ARG A 407 -4.60 9.73 23.46
CA ARG A 407 -4.05 9.23 24.71
C ARG A 407 -5.10 9.28 25.82
N PRO A 408 -4.99 8.43 26.87
CA PRO A 408 -5.86 8.52 28.04
C PRO A 408 -5.92 9.93 28.66
N SER A 409 -4.78 10.64 28.72
CA SER A 409 -4.70 12.03 29.20
C SER A 409 -5.50 13.03 28.36
N ALA A 410 -5.74 12.73 27.08
CA ALA A 410 -6.52 13.56 26.17
C ALA A 410 -8.03 13.22 26.18
N LEU A 411 -8.42 12.12 26.84
CA LEU A 411 -9.81 11.67 26.96
C LEU A 411 -10.52 12.20 28.20
N SER A 412 -9.79 12.75 29.18
CA SER A 412 -10.35 13.28 30.42
C SER A 412 -10.10 14.77 30.55
N ALA A 413 -11.16 15.53 30.84
CA ALA A 413 -11.05 16.93 31.25
C ALA A 413 -10.80 17.00 32.75
N THR A 414 -9.68 16.47 33.25
CA THR A 414 -9.32 16.69 34.65
C THR A 414 -8.98 18.16 34.80
N LYS A 415 -9.78 18.89 35.59
CA LYS A 415 -9.44 20.24 36.04
C LYS A 415 -8.16 20.12 36.86
N GLY A 416 -7.10 20.81 36.41
CA GLY A 416 -5.93 21.04 37.25
C GLY A 416 -6.28 21.88 38.47
#